data_AF-A0A538M0N0-F1
#
_entry.id   AF-A0A538M0N0-F1
#
_cell.length_a   1.000
_cell.length_b   1.000
_cell.length_c   1.000
_cell.angle_alpha   90.00
_cell.angle_beta   90.00
_cell.angle_gamma   90.00
#
_symmetry.space_group_name_H-M   'P 1'
#
loop_
_entity.id
_entity.type
_entity.pdbx_description
1 polymer ?
#
loop_
_entity_poly.entity_id
_entity_poly.type
_entity_poly.pdbx_seq_one_letter_code
_entity_poly.pdbx_strand_id
1 'polypeptide(L)'
;MSDTEKPRYLGLLNTIAVAEAAAHAYLTEWAEVTDDPEVRRVLLTVAAREGEHGMSFARRINELGYEVREKDFSAARKALEIVRSDRSDLDKMEALELHKLDTRGAPDLFDDIFKDHSIDIRTGELLGRYIAEERDSARLLRSCHECLRAARNGDDRARSDRLAGIEAKVDALGRSVDELRQIVCGASVGTNSS
;
A
#
# COMPACT_ATOMS: atom_id res chain seq x y z
N MET A 1 -20.37 16.39 -43.32
CA MET A 1 -19.93 15.88 -42.01
C MET A 1 -18.49 15.46 -42.20
N SER A 2 -17.52 16.23 -41.69
CA SER A 2 -16.12 15.84 -41.82
C SER A 2 -15.91 14.56 -41.03
N ASP A 3 -15.29 13.55 -41.64
CA ASP A 3 -14.77 12.39 -40.92
C ASP A 3 -13.82 12.89 -39.84
N THR A 4 -14.26 12.90 -38.58
CA THR A 4 -13.39 13.19 -37.45
C THR A 4 -12.50 11.97 -37.28
N GLU A 5 -11.25 12.09 -37.72
CA GLU A 5 -10.24 11.05 -37.56
C GLU A 5 -10.12 10.67 -36.07
N LYS A 6 -10.02 9.37 -35.80
CA LYS A 6 -9.95 8.85 -34.43
C LYS A 6 -8.80 9.52 -33.66
N PRO A 7 -9.04 10.15 -32.50
CA PRO A 7 -7.99 10.79 -31.73
C PRO A 7 -6.89 9.80 -31.32
N ARG A 8 -5.63 10.19 -31.51
CA ARG A 8 -4.46 9.32 -31.22
C ARG A 8 -4.37 8.97 -29.73
N TYR A 9 -4.75 9.91 -28.87
CA TYR A 9 -4.79 9.74 -27.42
C TYR A 9 -5.98 8.91 -26.90
N LEU A 10 -6.93 8.47 -27.74
CA LEU A 10 -8.11 7.73 -27.26
C LEU A 10 -7.75 6.42 -26.54
N GLY A 11 -6.70 5.73 -27.00
CA GLY A 11 -6.21 4.52 -26.34
C GLY A 11 -5.65 4.78 -24.94
N LEU A 12 -5.00 5.93 -24.75
CA LEU A 12 -4.51 6.37 -23.44
C LEU A 12 -5.67 6.63 -22.50
N LEU A 13 -6.68 7.41 -22.91
CA LEU A 13 -7.85 7.71 -22.08
C LEU A 13 -8.57 6.43 -21.64
N ASN A 14 -8.72 5.45 -22.55
CA ASN A 14 -9.34 4.18 -22.23
C ASN A 14 -8.54 3.38 -21.20
N THR A 15 -7.21 3.41 -21.32
CA THR A 15 -6.32 2.71 -20.40
C THR A 15 -6.44 3.30 -19.00
N ILE A 16 -6.45 4.63 -18.89
CA ILE A 16 -6.64 5.33 -17.62
C ILE A 16 -8.02 5.00 -17.05
N ALA A 17 -9.11 5.20 -17.82
CA ALA A 17 -10.47 4.95 -17.33
C ALA A 17 -10.66 3.56 -16.70
N VAL A 18 -10.10 2.52 -17.33
CA VAL A 18 -10.18 1.14 -16.82
C VAL A 18 -9.27 0.92 -15.61
N ALA A 19 -8.03 1.43 -15.65
CA ALA A 19 -7.09 1.29 -14.55
C ALA A 19 -7.61 1.97 -13.27
N GLU A 20 -8.11 3.19 -13.39
CA GLU A 20 -8.60 3.97 -12.25
C GLU A 20 -9.89 3.40 -11.65
N ALA A 21 -10.81 2.90 -12.49
CA ALA A 21 -11.99 2.20 -12.00
C ALA A 21 -11.61 0.94 -11.19
N ALA A 22 -10.59 0.20 -11.62
CA ALA A 22 -10.08 -0.95 -10.88
C ALA A 22 -9.38 -0.53 -9.58
N ALA A 23 -8.60 0.55 -9.60
CA ALA A 23 -7.92 1.09 -8.43
C ALA A 23 -8.91 1.54 -7.36
N HIS A 24 -9.93 2.29 -7.76
CA HIS A 24 -11.05 2.65 -6.90
C HIS A 24 -11.65 1.44 -6.20
N ALA A 25 -11.91 0.35 -6.94
CA ALA A 25 -12.55 -0.84 -6.39
C ALA A 25 -11.70 -1.51 -5.30
N TYR A 26 -10.42 -1.83 -5.58
CA TYR A 26 -9.61 -2.54 -4.59
C TYR A 26 -9.18 -1.64 -3.41
N LEU A 27 -9.01 -0.33 -3.61
CA LEU A 27 -8.68 0.59 -2.52
C LEU A 27 -9.87 0.79 -1.57
N THR A 28 -11.08 0.86 -2.10
CA THR A 28 -12.31 0.95 -1.30
C THR A 28 -12.49 -0.32 -0.46
N GLU A 29 -12.34 -1.49 -1.08
CA GLU A 29 -12.41 -2.78 -0.36
C GLU A 29 -11.35 -2.90 0.72
N TRP A 30 -10.14 -2.41 0.47
CA TRP A 30 -9.09 -2.38 1.49
C TRP A 30 -9.46 -1.44 2.66
N ALA A 31 -10.00 -0.26 2.37
CA ALA A 31 -10.40 0.70 3.40
C ALA A 31 -11.45 0.13 4.38
N GLU A 32 -12.32 -0.76 3.90
CA GLU A 32 -13.34 -1.45 4.73
C GLU A 32 -12.74 -2.48 5.69
N VAL A 33 -11.57 -3.05 5.38
CA VAL A 33 -11.00 -4.18 6.13
C VAL A 33 -9.72 -3.87 6.90
N THR A 34 -9.06 -2.74 6.64
CA THR A 34 -7.95 -2.28 7.50
C THR A 34 -8.50 -1.94 8.89
N ASP A 35 -7.71 -2.16 9.95
CA ASP A 35 -8.02 -1.69 11.31
C ASP A 35 -7.40 -0.31 11.61
N ASP A 36 -6.41 0.13 10.82
CA ASP A 36 -5.66 1.35 11.07
C ASP A 36 -6.44 2.59 10.55
N PRO A 37 -6.84 3.54 11.43
CA PRO A 37 -7.56 4.76 11.04
C PRO A 37 -6.81 5.65 10.06
N GLU A 38 -5.48 5.74 10.17
CA GLU A 38 -4.68 6.56 9.28
C GLU A 38 -4.51 5.90 7.91
N VAL A 39 -4.30 4.58 7.87
CA VAL A 39 -4.29 3.84 6.60
C VAL A 39 -5.63 4.00 5.89
N ARG A 40 -6.74 3.78 6.58
CA ARG A 40 -8.09 3.96 6.02
C ARG A 40 -8.30 5.35 5.45
N ARG A 41 -7.88 6.39 6.17
CA ARG A 41 -7.99 7.79 5.72
C ARG A 41 -7.22 8.01 4.41
N VAL A 42 -5.99 7.49 4.32
CA VAL A 42 -5.19 7.57 3.09
C VAL A 42 -5.86 6.82 1.95
N LEU A 43 -6.29 5.56 2.19
CA LEU A 43 -6.95 4.73 1.19
C LEU A 43 -8.22 5.39 0.65
N LEU A 44 -9.09 5.91 1.52
CA LEU A 44 -10.32 6.61 1.10
C LEU A 44 -10.03 7.88 0.29
N THR A 45 -8.95 8.60 0.63
CA THR A 45 -8.54 9.80 -0.13
C THR A 45 -8.13 9.43 -1.55
N VAL A 46 -7.29 8.40 -1.68
CA VAL A 46 -6.80 7.94 -2.99
C VAL A 46 -7.95 7.29 -3.78
N ALA A 47 -8.73 6.40 -3.15
CA ALA A 47 -9.87 5.75 -3.80
C ALA A 47 -10.89 6.76 -4.36
N ALA A 48 -11.14 7.86 -3.66
CA ALA A 48 -12.02 8.92 -4.17
C ALA A 48 -11.46 9.55 -5.45
N ARG A 49 -10.15 9.82 -5.51
CA ARG A 49 -9.48 10.33 -6.71
C ARG A 49 -9.58 9.36 -7.87
N GLU A 50 -9.28 8.08 -7.65
CA GLU A 50 -9.33 7.08 -8.74
C GLU A 50 -10.76 6.90 -9.27
N GLY A 51 -11.75 6.97 -8.37
CA GLY A 51 -13.17 6.94 -8.75
C GLY A 51 -13.53 8.13 -9.64
N GLU A 52 -13.15 9.34 -9.22
CA GLU A 52 -13.38 10.55 -10.02
C GLU A 52 -12.63 10.53 -11.35
N HIS A 53 -11.39 10.03 -11.39
CA HIS A 53 -10.61 9.88 -12.61
C HIS A 53 -11.26 8.91 -13.56
N GLY A 54 -11.55 7.68 -13.12
CA GLY A 54 -12.18 6.64 -13.93
C GLY A 54 -13.47 7.15 -14.59
N MET A 55 -14.33 7.80 -13.82
CA MET A 55 -15.57 8.39 -14.31
C MET A 55 -15.32 9.58 -15.26
N SER A 56 -14.35 10.45 -14.96
CA SER A 56 -14.05 11.63 -15.79
C SER A 56 -13.47 11.25 -17.15
N PHE A 57 -12.58 10.27 -17.20
CA PHE A 57 -12.03 9.76 -18.46
C PHE A 57 -13.07 8.98 -19.27
N ALA A 58 -13.91 8.17 -18.62
CA ALA A 58 -15.05 7.53 -19.28
C ALA A 58 -16.01 8.56 -19.89
N ARG A 59 -16.34 9.63 -19.14
CA ARG A 59 -17.14 10.74 -19.66
C ARG A 59 -16.47 11.39 -20.86
N ARG A 60 -15.17 11.67 -20.80
CA ARG A 60 -14.44 12.31 -21.92
C ARG A 60 -14.43 11.45 -23.18
N ILE A 61 -14.30 10.13 -23.04
CA ILE A 61 -14.40 9.17 -24.14
C ILE A 61 -15.78 9.26 -24.81
N ASN A 62 -16.86 9.32 -24.01
CA ASN A 62 -18.22 9.48 -24.52
C ASN A 62 -18.42 10.83 -25.25
N GLU A 63 -17.87 11.92 -24.71
CA GLU A 63 -17.92 13.24 -25.35
C GLU A 63 -17.19 13.29 -26.71
N LEU A 64 -16.21 12.40 -26.92
CA LEU A 64 -15.50 12.24 -28.19
C LEU A 64 -16.25 11.33 -29.17
N GLY A 65 -17.41 10.77 -28.79
CA GLY A 65 -18.22 9.88 -29.62
C GLY A 65 -17.76 8.41 -29.58
N TYR A 66 -17.05 8.00 -28.53
CA TYR A 66 -16.58 6.63 -28.33
C TYR A 66 -17.09 6.05 -27.01
N GLU A 67 -16.77 4.80 -26.73
CA GLU A 67 -17.14 4.11 -25.49
C GLU A 67 -15.91 3.47 -24.86
N VAL A 68 -15.93 3.36 -23.53
CA VAL A 68 -14.89 2.64 -22.79
C VAL A 68 -14.94 1.16 -23.17
N ARG A 69 -13.77 0.63 -23.50
CA ARG A 69 -13.54 -0.79 -23.76
C ARG A 69 -12.83 -1.40 -22.57
N GLU A 70 -13.53 -2.27 -21.88
CA GLU A 70 -12.94 -3.08 -20.82
C GLU A 70 -11.81 -3.95 -21.38
N LYS A 71 -10.77 -4.14 -20.58
CA LYS A 71 -9.67 -5.06 -20.85
C LYS A 71 -9.60 -6.09 -19.73
N ASP A 72 -8.90 -7.20 -19.97
CA ASP A 72 -8.79 -8.31 -19.03
C ASP A 72 -8.52 -7.86 -17.58
N PHE A 73 -9.44 -8.28 -16.69
CA PHE A 73 -9.52 -7.95 -15.28
C PHE A 73 -8.55 -8.77 -14.39
N SER A 74 -7.62 -9.52 -14.97
CA SER A 74 -6.77 -10.44 -14.21
C SER A 74 -5.88 -9.74 -13.17
N ALA A 75 -5.35 -8.55 -13.45
CA ALA A 75 -4.57 -7.77 -12.48
C ALA A 75 -5.45 -7.21 -11.35
N ALA A 76 -6.61 -6.63 -11.69
CA ALA A 76 -7.58 -6.12 -10.72
C ALA A 76 -8.09 -7.21 -9.77
N ARG A 77 -8.33 -8.42 -10.29
CA ARG A 77 -8.75 -9.57 -9.49
C ARG A 77 -7.67 -9.98 -8.49
N LYS A 78 -6.40 -10.03 -8.92
CA LYS A 78 -5.27 -10.31 -8.01
C LYS A 78 -5.13 -9.24 -6.94
N ALA A 79 -5.34 -7.97 -7.28
CA ALA A 79 -5.32 -6.89 -6.30
C ALA A 79 -6.43 -7.06 -5.26
N LEU A 80 -7.64 -7.39 -5.68
CA LEU A 80 -8.77 -7.71 -4.79
C LEU A 80 -8.47 -8.91 -3.88
N GLU A 81 -7.86 -9.96 -4.40
CA GLU A 81 -7.44 -11.12 -3.60
C GLU A 81 -6.40 -10.72 -2.53
N ILE A 82 -5.46 -9.84 -2.87
CA ILE A 82 -4.45 -9.33 -1.92
C ILE A 82 -5.12 -8.51 -0.82
N VAL A 83 -5.97 -7.54 -1.16
CA VAL A 83 -6.57 -6.64 -0.15
C VAL A 83 -7.56 -7.36 0.77
N ARG A 84 -8.21 -8.43 0.28
CA ARG A 84 -9.12 -9.28 1.06
C ARG A 84 -8.41 -10.35 1.89
N SER A 85 -7.10 -10.54 1.73
CA SER A 85 -6.35 -11.49 2.52
C SER A 85 -6.03 -10.97 3.93
N ASP A 86 -5.64 -11.88 4.83
CA ASP A 86 -5.21 -11.58 6.21
C ASP A 86 -3.82 -10.93 6.30
N ARG A 87 -3.27 -10.45 5.18
CA ARG A 87 -2.00 -9.72 5.15
C ARG A 87 -2.13 -8.42 5.96
N SER A 88 -1.03 -8.02 6.60
CA SER A 88 -0.95 -6.67 7.19
C SER A 88 -1.05 -5.60 6.11
N ASP A 89 -1.42 -4.37 6.50
CA ASP A 89 -1.47 -3.25 5.55
C ASP A 89 -0.12 -3.00 4.88
N LEU A 90 0.98 -3.17 5.62
CA LEU A 90 2.32 -3.04 5.07
C LEU A 90 2.59 -4.10 4.00
N ASP A 91 2.24 -5.36 4.26
CA ASP A 91 2.45 -6.45 3.29
C ASP A 91 1.56 -6.30 2.05
N LYS A 92 0.35 -5.72 2.21
CA LYS A 92 -0.53 -5.35 1.09
C LYS A 92 0.11 -4.23 0.25
N MET A 93 0.64 -3.17 0.88
CA MET A 93 1.35 -2.08 0.19
C MET A 93 2.60 -2.55 -0.56
N GLU A 94 3.34 -3.50 0.02
CA GLU A 94 4.51 -4.10 -0.60
C GLU A 94 4.12 -5.00 -1.78
N ALA A 95 3.08 -5.84 -1.61
CA ALA A 95 2.61 -6.77 -2.64
C ALA A 95 1.97 -6.08 -3.86
N LEU A 96 1.29 -4.95 -3.64
CA LEU A 96 0.72 -4.12 -4.71
C LEU A 96 1.72 -3.09 -5.27
N GLU A 97 2.94 -3.04 -4.72
CA GLU A 97 4.01 -2.11 -5.10
C GLU A 97 3.63 -0.61 -5.04
N LEU A 98 2.60 -0.25 -4.27
CA LEU A 98 2.08 1.13 -4.18
C LEU A 98 3.11 2.13 -3.67
N HIS A 99 4.04 1.67 -2.83
CA HIS A 99 5.14 2.47 -2.30
C HIS A 99 6.19 2.86 -3.36
N LYS A 100 6.18 2.23 -4.53
CA LYS A 100 7.10 2.49 -5.65
C LYS A 100 6.52 3.46 -6.69
N LEU A 101 5.25 3.85 -6.54
CA LEU A 101 4.58 4.74 -7.50
C LEU A 101 5.20 6.15 -7.53
N ASP A 102 5.75 6.62 -6.41
CA ASP A 102 6.47 7.90 -6.44
C ASP A 102 7.89 7.73 -6.97
N THR A 103 8.16 8.39 -8.09
CA THR A 103 9.47 8.41 -8.75
C THR A 103 10.48 9.35 -8.08
N ARG A 104 10.08 10.10 -7.04
CA ARG A 104 10.94 11.04 -6.31
C ARG A 104 11.60 12.09 -7.21
N GLY A 105 10.87 12.53 -8.24
CA GLY A 105 11.35 13.52 -9.21
C GLY A 105 12.16 12.95 -10.37
N ALA A 106 12.33 11.62 -10.45
CA ALA A 106 12.76 10.97 -11.68
C ALA A 106 11.62 10.98 -12.71
N PRO A 107 11.94 10.85 -14.02
CA PRO A 107 10.90 10.80 -15.04
C PRO A 107 9.88 9.70 -14.78
N ASP A 108 8.61 10.00 -15.04
CA ASP A 108 7.49 9.09 -14.88
C ASP A 108 6.76 8.84 -16.20
N LEU A 109 5.73 7.99 -16.14
CA LEU A 109 4.93 7.58 -17.31
C LEU A 109 4.17 8.76 -17.95
N PHE A 110 4.05 9.90 -17.26
CA PHE A 110 3.25 11.04 -17.69
C PHE A 110 4.06 12.11 -18.44
N ASP A 111 5.38 12.12 -18.32
CA ASP A 111 6.24 13.19 -18.86
C ASP A 111 6.12 13.38 -20.38
N ASP A 112 5.73 12.32 -21.08
CA ASP A 112 5.63 12.31 -22.53
C ASP A 112 4.20 12.55 -23.07
N ILE A 113 3.19 12.61 -22.19
CA ILE A 113 1.78 12.70 -22.60
C ILE A 113 1.52 13.95 -23.46
N PHE A 114 2.06 15.11 -23.07
CA PHE A 114 1.84 16.36 -23.78
C PHE A 114 2.70 16.53 -25.04
N LYS A 115 3.51 15.53 -25.42
CA LYS A 115 4.17 15.52 -26.74
C LYS A 115 3.16 15.32 -27.88
N ASP A 116 1.97 14.80 -27.60
CA ASP A 116 0.87 14.77 -28.56
C ASP A 116 0.18 16.14 -28.66
N HIS A 117 0.58 16.93 -29.66
CA HIS A 117 0.01 18.26 -29.90
C HIS A 117 -1.40 18.22 -30.51
N SER A 118 -2.00 17.04 -30.73
CA SER A 118 -3.40 16.91 -31.16
C SER A 118 -4.39 16.92 -29.99
N ILE A 119 -3.89 16.88 -28.74
CA ILE A 119 -4.72 16.95 -27.53
C ILE A 119 -5.52 18.27 -27.52
N ASP A 120 -6.84 18.14 -27.47
CA ASP A 120 -7.72 19.30 -27.35
C ASP A 120 -7.71 19.88 -25.93
N ILE A 121 -8.16 21.13 -25.80
CA ILE A 121 -8.13 21.86 -24.52
C ILE A 121 -8.80 21.13 -23.35
N ARG A 122 -9.95 20.47 -23.57
CA ARG A 122 -10.69 19.78 -22.50
C ARG A 122 -9.97 18.51 -22.07
N THR A 123 -9.41 17.78 -23.04
CA THR A 123 -8.61 16.59 -22.75
C THR A 123 -7.32 16.97 -22.04
N GLY A 124 -6.67 18.08 -22.44
CA GLY A 124 -5.46 18.59 -21.82
C GLY A 124 -5.67 19.03 -20.37
N GLU A 125 -6.77 19.74 -20.08
CA GLU A 125 -7.16 20.13 -18.72
C GLU A 125 -7.36 18.90 -17.81
N LEU A 126 -8.11 17.90 -18.30
CA LEU A 126 -8.35 16.66 -17.55
C LEU A 126 -7.05 15.91 -17.26
N LEU A 127 -6.18 15.74 -18.27
CA LEU A 127 -4.89 15.08 -18.12
C LEU A 127 -3.97 15.83 -17.15
N GLY A 128 -3.95 17.17 -17.21
CA GLY A 128 -3.12 17.99 -16.32
C GLY A 128 -3.51 17.81 -14.86
N ARG A 129 -4.82 17.85 -14.56
CA ARG A 129 -5.33 17.59 -13.20
C ARG A 129 -5.01 16.18 -12.75
N TYR A 130 -5.31 15.19 -13.58
CA TYR A 130 -5.03 13.78 -13.33
C TYR A 130 -3.56 13.56 -12.93
N ILE A 131 -2.61 14.00 -13.75
CA ILE A 131 -1.17 13.82 -13.50
C ILE A 131 -0.73 14.47 -12.17
N ALA A 132 -1.25 15.65 -11.84
CA ALA A 132 -0.93 16.33 -10.60
C ALA A 132 -1.45 15.55 -9.37
N GLU A 133 -2.68 15.04 -9.47
CA GLU A 133 -3.31 14.24 -8.42
C GLU A 133 -2.64 12.86 -8.26
N GLU A 134 -2.27 12.19 -9.36
CA GLU A 134 -1.54 10.91 -9.35
C GLU A 134 -0.22 11.01 -8.61
N ARG A 135 0.58 12.04 -8.93
CA ARG A 135 1.84 12.30 -8.25
C ARG A 135 1.62 12.56 -6.75
N ASP A 136 0.50 13.15 -6.38
CA ASP A 136 0.15 13.38 -4.98
C ASP A 136 -0.30 12.11 -4.25
N SER A 137 -1.17 11.32 -4.88
CA SER A 137 -1.60 10.00 -4.39
C SER A 137 -0.39 9.08 -4.16
N ALA A 138 0.57 9.06 -5.09
CA ALA A 138 1.82 8.34 -4.95
C ALA A 138 2.65 8.79 -3.73
N ARG A 139 2.67 10.09 -3.44
CA ARG A 139 3.33 10.62 -2.23
C ARG A 139 2.62 10.20 -0.95
N LEU A 140 1.30 10.26 -0.93
CA LEU A 140 0.49 9.83 0.21
C LEU A 140 0.70 8.34 0.52
N LEU A 141 0.60 7.47 -0.49
CA LEU A 141 0.79 6.03 -0.34
C LEU A 141 2.19 5.68 0.15
N ARG A 142 3.22 6.33 -0.40
CA ARG A 142 4.60 6.12 0.07
C ARG A 142 4.77 6.58 1.52
N SER A 143 4.28 7.76 1.89
CA SER A 143 4.38 8.24 3.27
C SER A 143 3.68 7.29 4.23
N CYS A 144 2.52 6.76 3.86
CA CYS A 144 1.80 5.77 4.65
C CYS A 144 2.60 4.48 4.82
N HIS A 145 3.21 3.98 3.74
CA HIS A 145 4.11 2.83 3.79
C HIS A 145 5.32 3.07 4.70
N GLU A 146 5.96 4.25 4.62
CA GLU A 146 7.10 4.61 5.47
C GLU A 146 6.71 4.63 6.96
N CYS A 147 5.51 5.14 7.30
CA CYS A 147 4.96 5.10 8.67
C CYS A 147 4.72 3.66 9.15
N LEU A 148 4.04 2.83 8.35
CA LEU A 148 3.78 1.43 8.70
C LEU A 148 5.08 0.64 8.90
N ARG A 149 6.07 0.86 8.03
CA ARG A 149 7.38 0.23 8.13
C ARG A 149 8.13 0.65 9.40
N ALA A 150 8.07 1.93 9.76
CA ALA A 150 8.66 2.42 10.99
C ALA A 150 8.00 1.81 12.24
N ALA A 151 6.67 1.68 12.25
CA ALA A 151 5.93 1.03 13.33
C ALA A 151 6.33 -0.44 13.50
N ARG A 152 6.34 -1.23 12.41
CA ARG A 152 6.79 -2.64 12.44
C ARG A 152 8.20 -2.79 13.02
N ASN A 153 9.13 -1.96 12.58
CA ASN A 153 10.52 -2.00 13.08
C ASN A 153 10.61 -1.66 14.58
N GLY A 154 9.75 -0.75 15.07
CA GLY A 154 9.66 -0.42 16.50
C GLY A 154 9.14 -1.60 17.33
N ASP A 155 8.11 -2.27 16.85
CA ASP A 155 7.52 -3.45 17.51
C ASP A 155 8.49 -4.63 17.57
N ASP A 156 9.19 -4.90 16.46
CA ASP A 156 10.20 -5.95 16.39
C ASP A 156 11.33 -5.72 17.40
N ARG A 157 11.78 -4.47 17.54
CA ARG A 157 12.79 -4.09 18.53
C ARG A 157 12.28 -4.30 19.96
N ALA A 158 11.09 -3.82 20.27
CA ALA A 158 10.49 -3.99 21.60
C ALA A 158 10.27 -5.47 21.96
N ARG A 159 9.93 -6.32 20.97
CA ARG A 159 9.80 -7.76 21.14
C ARG A 159 11.14 -8.44 21.41
N SER A 160 12.19 -8.04 20.68
CA SER A 160 13.55 -8.52 20.91
C SER A 160 14.06 -8.17 22.31
N ASP A 161 13.87 -6.92 22.75
CA ASP A 161 14.27 -6.47 24.10
C ASP A 161 13.52 -7.25 25.19
N ARG A 162 12.23 -7.55 24.98
CA ARG A 162 11.43 -8.37 25.90
C ARG A 162 11.94 -9.80 25.97
N LEU A 163 12.30 -10.40 24.83
CA LEU A 163 12.83 -11.76 24.77
C LEU A 163 14.17 -11.84 25.54
N ALA A 164 15.08 -10.90 25.29
CA ALA A 164 16.35 -10.81 26.03
C ALA A 164 16.13 -10.65 27.55
N GLY A 165 15.13 -9.86 27.94
CA GLY A 165 14.75 -9.73 29.36
C GLY A 165 14.18 -11.02 29.97
N ILE A 166 13.49 -11.86 29.19
CA ILE A 166 13.02 -13.18 29.63
C ILE A 166 14.19 -14.14 29.76
N GLU A 167 15.09 -14.19 28.78
CA GLU A 167 16.31 -15.01 28.80
C GLU A 167 17.15 -14.70 30.05
N ALA A 168 17.38 -13.42 30.34
CA ALA A 168 18.11 -13.00 31.54
C ALA A 168 17.43 -13.45 32.85
N LYS A 169 16.10 -13.47 32.90
CA LYS A 169 15.34 -13.97 34.07
C LYS A 169 15.43 -15.49 34.20
N VAL A 170 15.41 -16.21 33.08
CA VAL A 170 15.59 -17.67 33.06
C VAL A 170 16.98 -18.04 33.57
N ASP A 171 18.03 -17.35 33.12
CA ASP A 171 19.40 -17.55 33.60
C ASP A 171 19.54 -17.26 35.10
N ALA A 172 18.90 -16.18 35.57
CA ALA A 172 18.89 -15.83 37.00
C ALA A 172 18.19 -16.91 37.83
N LEU A 173 17.04 -17.42 37.38
CA LEU A 173 16.34 -18.53 38.03
C LEU A 173 17.20 -19.80 38.05
N GLY A 174 17.89 -20.11 36.96
CA GLY A 174 18.83 -21.24 36.88
C GLY A 174 19.90 -21.17 37.97
N ARG A 175 20.55 -20.00 38.12
CA ARG A 175 21.54 -19.78 39.19
C ARG A 175 20.95 -19.93 40.59
N SER A 176 19.78 -19.34 40.85
CA SER A 176 19.13 -19.47 42.16
C SER A 176 18.74 -20.91 42.49
N VAL A 177 18.33 -21.70 41.49
CA VAL A 177 18.06 -23.13 41.67
C VAL A 177 19.34 -23.90 42.00
N ASP A 178 20.45 -23.60 41.33
CA ASP A 178 21.74 -24.24 41.61
C ASP A 178 22.27 -23.90 43.01
N GLU A 179 22.15 -22.63 43.44
CA GLU A 179 22.47 -22.19 44.80
C GLU A 179 21.62 -22.93 45.85
N LEU A 180 20.30 -23.03 45.64
CA LEU A 180 19.42 -23.77 46.54
C LEU A 180 19.78 -25.26 46.61
N ARG A 181 20.12 -25.89 45.47
CA ARG A 181 20.60 -27.28 45.44
C ARG A 181 21.86 -27.47 46.28
N GLN A 182 22.82 -26.55 46.18
CA GLN A 182 24.05 -26.61 46.97
C GLN A 182 23.78 -26.50 48.47
N ILE A 183 22.86 -25.60 48.89
CA ILE A 183 22.46 -25.45 50.30
C ILE A 183 21.82 -26.73 50.83
N VAL A 184 20.88 -27.31 50.08
CA VAL A 184 20.16 -28.54 50.49
C VAL A 184 21.12 -29.73 50.61
N CYS A 185 22.01 -29.92 49.63
CA CYS A 185 23.01 -30.99 49.68
C CYS A 185 24.06 -30.76 50.79
N GLY A 186 24.47 -29.51 51.03
CA GLY A 186 25.39 -29.16 52.12
C GLY A 186 24.81 -29.41 53.52
N ALA A 187 23.51 -29.14 53.71
CA ALA A 187 22.82 -29.38 54.99
C ALA A 187 22.69 -30.88 55.34
N SER A 188 22.58 -31.77 54.34
CA SER A 188 22.48 -33.21 54.58
C SER A 188 23.76 -33.89 55.11
N VAL A 189 24.91 -33.22 55.04
CA VAL A 189 26.20 -33.77 55.53
C VAL A 189 26.46 -33.42 57.00
N GLY A 190 25.79 -32.42 57.57
CA GLY A 190 26.06 -31.91 58.92
C GLY A 190 25.34 -32.60 60.08
N THR A 191 24.38 -33.49 59.82
CA THR A 191 23.50 -34.07 60.88
C THR A 191 23.87 -35.49 61.35
N ASN A 192 24.93 -36.12 60.82
CA ASN A 192 25.37 -37.47 61.24
C ASN A 192 26.61 -37.44 62.15
N SER A 193 26.58 -36.66 63.23
CA SER A 193 27.65 -36.69 64.25
C SER A 193 27.07 -36.47 65.63
N SER A 194 26.53 -37.54 66.23
CA SER A 194 26.33 -37.72 67.68
C SER A 194 26.20 -39.20 67.99
#